data_AF-A0A9Q0ND88-F1
#
_entry.id   AF-A0A9Q0ND88-F1
#
_cell.length_a   1.000
_cell.length_b   1.000
_cell.length_c   1.000
_cell.angle_alpha   90.00
_cell.angle_beta   90.00
_cell.angle_gamma   90.00
#
_symmetry.space_group_name_H-M   'P 1'
#
loop_
_entity.id
_entity.type
_entity.pdbx_description
1 polymer ?
#
loop_
_entity_poly.entity_id
_entity_poly.type
_entity_poly.pdbx_seq_one_letter_code
_entity_poly.pdbx_strand_id
1 'polypeptide(L)' 'MGVAVCDCRLSMSKQNMFAYFEEDMAKALDAMSTGMSCRKAAVAFGIPKTTLLYKHTGKYPVKRKMGPSTVLSESEEKVL' A
#
# COMPACT_ATOMS: atom_id res chain seq x y z
N MET A 1 27.35 -3.26 -20.16
CA MET A 1 25.89 -3.14 -20.06
C MET A 1 25.57 -2.36 -18.80
N GLY A 2 25.39 -1.04 -18.91
CA GLY A 2 25.22 -0.15 -17.76
C GLY A 2 23.81 -0.24 -17.21
N VAL A 3 23.64 -0.76 -16.00
CA VAL A 3 22.38 -0.66 -15.25
C VAL A 3 22.22 0.80 -14.84
N ALA A 4 21.27 1.50 -15.48
CA ALA A 4 20.87 2.83 -15.06
C ALA A 4 20.37 2.76 -13.62
N VAL A 5 21.21 3.16 -12.67
CA VAL A 5 20.79 3.41 -11.29
C VAL A 5 19.92 4.65 -11.35
N CYS A 6 18.62 4.43 -11.48
CA CYS A 6 17.67 5.51 -11.34
C CYS A 6 17.67 5.91 -9.86
N ASP A 7 18.39 6.98 -9.55
CA ASP A 7 18.31 7.68 -8.27
C ASP A 7 16.94 8.40 -8.26
N CYS A 8 16.01 7.99 -7.39
CA CYS A 8 14.81 8.80 -7.13
C CYS A 8 14.92 9.26 -5.70
N ARG A 9 15.57 10.41 -5.50
CA ARG A 9 15.27 11.26 -4.37
C ARG A 9 13.82 11.73 -4.49
N LEU A 10 12.88 10.98 -3.92
CA LEU A 10 11.56 11.52 -3.63
C LEU A 10 11.70 12.51 -2.46
N SER A 11 11.87 13.78 -2.83
CA SER A 11 11.57 14.92 -1.96
C SER A 11 10.05 15.06 -1.87
N MET A 12 9.41 14.44 -0.89
CA MET A 12 8.01 14.74 -0.55
C MET A 12 7.91 14.93 0.97
N SER A 13 7.89 16.20 1.35
CA SER A 13 7.68 16.71 2.70
C SER A 13 6.24 16.49 3.19
N LYS A 14 6.13 16.23 4.50
CA LYS A 14 4.94 16.12 5.37
C LYS A 14 4.22 14.75 5.40
N GLN A 15 4.49 14.09 6.51
CA GLN A 15 3.93 12.83 6.98
C GLN A 15 2.43 13.00 7.29
N ASN A 16 1.55 12.45 6.45
CA ASN A 16 0.25 11.96 6.90
C ASN A 16 0.37 10.44 7.03
N MET A 17 -0.03 9.87 8.17
CA MET A 17 0.33 8.49 8.55
C MET A 17 -0.16 7.41 7.56
N PHE A 18 -1.15 7.73 6.73
CA PHE A 18 -1.54 6.93 5.56
C PHE A 18 -1.81 7.88 4.38
N ALA A 19 -0.76 8.17 3.60
CA ALA A 19 -0.82 9.10 2.46
C ALA A 19 -1.30 8.45 1.15
N TYR A 20 -2.02 7.33 1.20
CA TYR A 20 -2.49 6.61 0.01
C TYR A 20 -3.89 6.04 0.22
N PHE A 21 -4.72 6.05 -0.84
CA PHE A 21 -6.06 5.47 -0.82
C PHE A 21 -6.01 3.95 -1.04
N GLU A 22 -7.02 3.23 -0.55
CA GLU A 22 -7.14 1.78 -0.77
C GLU A 22 -7.28 1.43 -2.26
N GLU A 23 -7.93 2.30 -3.03
CA GLU A 23 -8.09 2.12 -4.48
C GLU A 23 -6.74 2.18 -5.21
N ASP A 24 -5.90 3.15 -4.86
CA ASP A 24 -4.56 3.30 -5.44
C ASP A 24 -3.68 2.11 -5.05
N MET A 25 -3.85 1.60 -3.82
CA MET A 25 -3.19 0.38 -3.37
C MET A 25 -3.57 -0.82 -4.23
N ALA A 26 -4.86 -0.99 -4.54
CA ALA A 26 -5.34 -2.09 -5.38
C ALA A 26 -4.80 -1.97 -6.82
N LYS A 27 -4.88 -0.77 -7.42
CA LYS A 27 -4.35 -0.50 -8.77
C LYS A 27 -2.83 -0.75 -8.84
N ALA A 28 -2.09 -0.36 -7.79
CA ALA A 28 -0.65 -0.58 -7.73
C ALA A 28 -0.27 -2.07 -7.64
N LEU A 29 -1.05 -2.87 -6.90
CA LEU A 29 -0.83 -4.32 -6.80
C LEU A 29 -1.16 -5.04 -8.11
N ASP A 30 -2.22 -4.61 -8.81
CA ASP A 30 -2.58 -5.13 -10.12
C ASP A 30 -1.51 -4.77 -11.19
N ALA A 31 -1.04 -3.52 -11.18
CA ALA A 31 0.08 -3.09 -12.02
C ALA A 31 1.36 -3.91 -11.78
N MET A 32 1.65 -4.28 -10.52
CA MET A 32 2.79 -5.14 -10.21
C MET A 32 2.58 -6.58 -10.71
N SER A 33 1.36 -7.09 -10.63
CA SER A 33 1.00 -8.44 -11.12
C SER A 33 1.10 -8.53 -12.65
N THR A 34 0.82 -7.44 -13.36
CA THR A 34 1.00 -7.33 -14.82
C THR A 34 2.46 -7.13 -15.26
N GLY A 35 3.41 -7.02 -14.32
CA GLY A 35 4.86 -6.95 -14.61
C GLY A 35 5.50 -5.57 -14.39
N MET A 36 4.79 -4.59 -13.82
CA MET A 36 5.39 -3.31 -13.43
C MET A 36 6.32 -3.48 -12.22
N SER A 37 7.48 -2.83 -12.23
CA SER A 37 8.40 -2.90 -11.10
C SER A 37 7.91 -2.09 -9.89
N CYS A 38 8.21 -2.54 -8.68
CA CYS A 38 7.75 -1.88 -7.43
C CYS A 38 8.10 -0.39 -7.37
N ARG A 39 9.26 0.00 -7.92
CA ARG A 39 9.71 1.40 -7.95
C ARG A 39 8.86 2.25 -8.89
N LYS A 40 8.49 1.72 -10.05
CA LYS A 40 7.61 2.42 -11.00
C LYS A 40 6.20 2.57 -10.42
N ALA A 41 5.65 1.49 -9.86
CA ALA A 41 4.33 1.53 -9.22
C ALA A 41 4.31 2.50 -8.02
N ALA A 42 5.34 2.48 -7.16
CA ALA A 42 5.45 3.40 -6.03
C ALA A 42 5.37 4.89 -6.44
N VAL A 43 6.05 5.25 -7.54
CA VAL A 43 6.02 6.63 -8.07
C VAL A 43 4.67 6.94 -8.71
N ALA A 44 4.13 6.02 -9.50
CA ALA A 44 2.87 6.22 -10.23
C ALA A 44 1.67 6.42 -9.28
N PHE A 45 1.63 5.69 -8.16
CA PHE A 45 0.51 5.69 -7.22
C PHE A 45 0.81 6.46 -5.92
N GLY A 46 1.99 7.06 -5.78
CA GLY A 46 2.37 7.82 -4.57
C GLY A 46 2.49 6.98 -3.30
N ILE A 47 2.74 5.67 -3.44
CA ILE A 47 2.78 4.72 -2.32
C ILE A 47 4.23 4.40 -1.95
N PRO A 48 4.62 4.39 -0.66
CA PRO A 48 5.96 3.99 -0.27
C PRO A 48 6.31 2.58 -0.78
N LYS A 49 7.49 2.43 -1.38
CA LYS A 49 7.97 1.17 -1.97
C LYS A 49 7.89 0.00 -0.99
N THR A 50 8.30 0.21 0.26
CA THR A 50 8.29 -0.82 1.31
C THR A 50 6.88 -1.28 1.64
N THR A 51 5.93 -0.34 1.75
CA THR A 51 4.51 -0.62 1.98
C THR A 51 3.92 -1.46 0.84
N LEU A 52 4.17 -1.05 -0.40
CA LEU A 52 3.69 -1.76 -1.58
C LEU A 52 4.29 -3.16 -1.68
N LEU A 53 5.60 -3.28 -1.44
CA LEU A 53 6.30 -4.57 -1.43
C LEU A 53 5.72 -5.52 -0.37
N TYR A 54 5.54 -5.07 0.86
CA TYR A 54 5.09 -5.95 1.94
C TYR A 54 3.67 -6.45 1.75
N LYS A 55 2.79 -5.63 1.17
CA LYS A 55 1.44 -6.04 0.79
C LYS A 55 1.47 -7.02 -0.38
N HIS A 56 2.32 -6.79 -1.39
CA HIS A 56 2.50 -7.72 -2.50
C HIS A 56 3.07 -9.07 -2.06
N THR A 57 4.04 -9.10 -1.15
CA THR A 57 4.62 -10.35 -0.62
C THR A 57 3.73 -11.06 0.41
N GLY A 58 2.56 -10.49 0.75
CA GLY A 58 1.64 -11.05 1.75
C GLY A 58 2.12 -10.95 3.20
N LYS A 59 3.16 -10.15 3.50
CA LYS A 59 3.63 -9.95 4.88
C LYS A 59 2.61 -9.21 5.75
N TYR A 60 1.87 -8.28 5.14
CA TYR A 60 0.80 -7.55 5.79
C TYR A 60 -0.46 -7.59 4.92
N PRO A 61 -1.65 -7.68 5.53
CA PRO A 61 -2.89 -7.67 4.79
C PRO A 61 -3.10 -6.33 4.06
N VAL A 62 -3.79 -6.39 2.92
CA VAL A 62 -4.09 -5.20 2.10
C VAL A 62 -5.05 -4.28 2.86
N LYS A 63 -6.11 -4.84 3.44
CA LYS A 63 -7.06 -4.16 4.32
C LYS A 63 -6.68 -4.38 5.78
N ARG A 64 -6.77 -3.34 6.59
CA ARG A 64 -6.53 -3.40 8.04
C ARG A 64 -7.68 -2.70 8.75
N LYS A 65 -8.27 -3.34 9.77
CA LYS A 65 -9.18 -2.66 10.70
C LYS A 65 -8.30 -1.89 11.71
N MET A 66 -8.73 -0.69 12.08
CA MET A 66 -8.05 0.09 13.13
C MET A 66 -8.47 -0.43 14.50
N GLY A 67 -7.52 -0.54 15.43
CA GLY A 67 -7.80 -0.98 16.80
C GLY A 67 -7.74 -2.50 17.00
N PRO A 68 -7.84 -2.96 18.26
CA PRO A 68 -7.94 -4.37 18.60
C PRO A 68 -9.25 -4.98 18.06
N SER A 69 -9.33 -6.30 17.99
CA SER A 69 -10.55 -6.99 17.57
C SER A 69 -11.72 -6.68 18.50
N THR A 70 -12.88 -6.40 17.93
CA THR A 70 -14.13 -6.28 18.69
C THR A 70 -14.50 -7.62 19.31
N VAL A 71 -15.04 -7.57 20.53
CA VAL A 71 -15.57 -8.77 21.22
C VAL A 71 -16.97 -9.12 20.68
N LEU A 72 -17.71 -8.12 20.19
CA LEU A 72 -19.02 -8.29 19.57
C LEU A 72 -18.90 -8.55 18.07
N SER A 73 -19.80 -9.39 17.57
CA SER A 73 -19.95 -9.69 16.15
C SER A 73 -20.70 -8.58 15.41
N GLU A 74 -20.50 -8.45 14.09
CA GLU A 74 -21.13 -7.41 13.26
C GLU A 74 -22.68 -7.46 13.34
N SER A 75 -23.26 -8.63 13.64
CA SER A 75 -24.70 -8.81 13.85
C SER A 75 -25.21 -8.22 15.16
N GLU A 76 -24.41 -8.21 16.23
CA GLU A 76 -24.83 -7.71 17.54
C GLU A 76 -24.75 -6.18 17.62
N GLU A 77 -23.78 -5.58 16.92
CA GLU A 77 -23.59 -4.12 16.88
C GLU A 77 -24.71 -3.38 16.12
N LYS A 78 -25.36 -4.03 15.15
CA LYS A 78 -26.36 -3.39 14.26
C LYS A 78 -27.78 -3.37 14.85
N VAL A 79 -28.02 -4.12 15.92
CA VAL A 79 -29.34 -4.26 16.56
C VAL A 79 -29.55 -3.21 17.66
N LEU A 80 -28.48 -2.57 18.13
CA LEU A 80 -28.51 -1.44 19.07
C LEU A 80 -28.53 -0.10 18.31
#